data_AF-A0A2V4N248-F1
#
_entry.id   AF-A0A2V4N248-F1
#
_cell.length_a   1.000
_cell.length_b   1.000
_cell.length_c   1.000
_cell.angle_alpha   90.00
_cell.angle_beta   90.00
_cell.angle_gamma   90.00
#
_symmetry.space_group_name_H-M   'P 1'
#
loop_
_entity.id
_entity.type
_entity.pdbx_description
1 polymer ?
#
loop_
_entity_poly.entity_id
_entity_poly.type
_entity_poly.pdbx_seq_one_letter_code
_entity_poly.pdbx_strand_id
1 'polypeptide(L)'
;MSEIGKLVFDHTVAKLEAQRGDLSNLRNQAAMSLAMTGLVGTFFATIFVGIGGASGGVADFTSRLAIPLLLVVILFALSLGYAMSVVVWLEDVTFSFDGPTMFEIYDELNDTDAFYRKYAEDGESYFGENEVKISKAQHRLWMAMVLGWGQIIPWSTIIRSMLFV
;
A
#
# COMPACT_ATOMS: atom_id res chain seq x y z
N MET A 1 -33.32 -25.92 10.00
CA MET A 1 -32.92 -24.52 9.70
C MET A 1 -31.43 -24.30 9.92
N SER A 2 -30.78 -25.03 10.84
CA SER A 2 -29.32 -24.97 11.06
C SER A 2 -28.42 -25.23 9.85
N GLU A 3 -28.87 -26.01 8.86
CA GLU A 3 -28.08 -26.28 7.65
C GLU A 3 -27.90 -25.03 6.77
N ILE A 4 -28.90 -24.15 6.72
CA ILE A 4 -28.83 -22.86 6.00
C ILE A 4 -27.91 -21.90 6.73
N GLY A 5 -28.02 -21.81 8.07
CA GLY A 5 -27.14 -20.97 8.90
C GLY A 5 -25.68 -21.35 8.76
N LYS A 6 -25.39 -22.66 8.77
CA LYS A 6 -24.05 -23.19 8.54
C LYS A 6 -23.53 -22.85 7.13
N LEU A 7 -24.36 -23.01 6.09
CA LEU A 7 -23.97 -22.68 4.72
C LEU A 7 -23.59 -21.20 4.55
N VAL A 8 -24.37 -20.30 5.17
CA VAL A 8 -24.09 -18.85 5.14
C VAL A 8 -22.80 -18.54 5.89
N PHE A 9 -22.58 -19.16 7.04
CA PHE A 9 -21.33 -19.02 7.81
C PHE A 9 -20.11 -19.49 7.01
N ASP A 10 -20.14 -20.69 6.44
CA ASP A 10 -19.05 -21.25 5.63
C ASP A 10 -18.72 -20.35 4.44
N HIS A 11 -19.75 -19.77 3.81
CA HIS A 11 -19.58 -18.82 2.71
C HIS A 11 -18.95 -17.49 3.16
N THR A 12 -19.31 -16.97 4.33
CA THR A 12 -18.70 -15.76 4.90
C THR A 12 -17.23 -15.98 5.27
N VAL A 13 -16.88 -17.15 5.82
CA VAL A 13 -15.49 -17.52 6.10
C VAL A 13 -14.68 -17.61 4.80
N ALA A 14 -15.21 -18.26 3.77
CA ALA A 14 -14.54 -18.35 2.47
C ALA A 14 -14.29 -16.97 1.83
N LYS A 15 -15.22 -16.02 1.99
CA LYS A 15 -15.05 -14.63 1.53
C LYS A 15 -13.94 -13.90 2.28
N LEU A 16 -13.87 -14.05 3.61
CA LEU A 16 -12.81 -13.44 4.42
C LEU A 16 -11.43 -14.01 4.05
N GLU A 17 -11.34 -15.31 3.77
CA GLU A 17 -10.11 -15.93 3.31
C GLU A 17 -9.67 -15.47 1.92
N ALA A 18 -10.62 -15.29 0.99
CA ALA A 18 -10.35 -14.69 -0.32
C ALA A 18 -9.80 -13.26 -0.19
N GLN A 19 -10.39 -12.42 0.68
CA GLN A 19 -9.88 -11.08 0.96
C GLN A 19 -8.45 -11.08 1.51
N ARG A 20 -8.09 -12.07 2.34
CA ARG A 20 -6.72 -12.24 2.84
C ARG A 20 -5.73 -12.50 1.71
N GLY A 21 -6.12 -13.28 0.70
CA GLY A 21 -5.34 -13.49 -0.52
C GLY A 21 -5.10 -12.19 -1.29
N ASP A 22 -6.16 -11.41 -1.51
CA ASP A 22 -6.08 -10.11 -2.19
C ASP A 22 -5.18 -9.12 -1.45
N LEU A 23 -5.26 -9.12 -0.12
CA LEU A 23 -4.40 -8.32 0.75
C LEU A 23 -2.92 -8.69 0.61
N SER A 24 -2.61 -9.98 0.55
CA SER A 24 -1.25 -10.46 0.32
C SER A 24 -0.71 -9.97 -1.03
N ASN A 25 -1.54 -10.01 -2.08
CA ASN A 25 -1.21 -9.49 -3.39
C ASN A 25 -0.95 -7.97 -3.35
N LEU A 26 -1.76 -7.20 -2.62
CA LEU A 26 -1.55 -5.76 -2.45
C LEU A 26 -0.24 -5.44 -1.70
N ARG A 27 0.12 -6.22 -0.68
CA ARG A 27 1.40 -6.06 0.02
C ARG A 27 2.58 -6.32 -0.92
N ASN A 28 2.49 -7.36 -1.76
CA ASN A 28 3.51 -7.63 -2.78
C ASN A 28 3.61 -6.49 -3.81
N GLN A 29 2.49 -5.94 -4.25
CA GLN A 29 2.48 -4.79 -5.15
C GLN A 29 3.10 -3.54 -4.51
N ALA A 30 2.82 -3.29 -3.21
CA ALA A 30 3.42 -2.16 -2.48
C ALA A 30 4.94 -2.31 -2.38
N ALA A 31 5.43 -3.52 -2.05
CA ALA A 31 6.84 -3.84 -2.03
C ALA A 31 7.50 -3.66 -3.41
N MET A 32 6.85 -4.12 -4.48
CA MET A 32 7.33 -3.92 -5.85
C MET A 32 7.37 -2.43 -6.22
N SER A 33 6.36 -1.64 -5.84
CA SER A 33 6.34 -0.20 -6.07
C SER A 33 7.51 0.49 -5.35
N LEU A 34 7.81 0.13 -4.10
CA LEU A 34 8.95 0.65 -3.36
C LEU A 34 10.28 0.32 -4.06
N ALA A 35 10.44 -0.92 -4.52
CA ALA A 35 11.63 -1.35 -5.23
C ALA A 35 11.82 -0.56 -6.54
N MET A 36 10.75 -0.34 -7.30
CA MET A 36 10.78 0.43 -8.55
C MET A 36 11.14 1.90 -8.30
N THR A 37 10.52 2.54 -7.30
CA THR A 37 10.86 3.92 -6.91
C THR A 37 12.32 4.02 -6.47
N GLY A 38 12.83 3.05 -5.70
CA GLY A 38 14.23 2.98 -5.31
C GLY A 38 15.19 2.83 -6.50
N LEU A 39 14.84 1.99 -7.48
CA LEU A 39 15.63 1.78 -8.70
C LEU A 39 15.70 3.09 -9.51
N VAL A 40 14.56 3.74 -9.75
CA VAL A 40 14.50 5.03 -10.45
C VAL A 40 15.37 6.05 -9.73
N GLY A 41 15.22 6.21 -8.42
CA GLY A 41 16.04 7.12 -7.62
C GLY A 41 17.55 6.84 -7.75
N THR A 42 17.96 5.57 -7.65
CA THR A 42 19.37 5.16 -7.69
C THR A 42 19.97 5.33 -9.09
N PHE A 43 19.23 4.97 -10.14
CA PHE A 43 19.67 5.10 -11.53
C PHE A 43 19.97 6.56 -11.88
N PHE A 44 19.01 7.45 -11.60
CA PHE A 44 19.17 8.87 -11.93
C PHE A 44 20.18 9.58 -11.00
N ALA A 45 20.27 9.19 -9.73
CA ALA A 45 21.32 9.70 -8.83
C ALA A 45 22.74 9.34 -9.33
N THR A 46 22.91 8.13 -9.87
CA THR A 46 24.19 7.69 -10.45
C THR A 46 24.57 8.54 -11.66
N ILE A 47 23.60 8.81 -12.55
CA ILE A 47 23.80 9.70 -13.71
C ILE A 47 24.16 11.12 -13.26
N PHE A 48 23.43 11.64 -12.27
CA PHE A 48 23.69 12.97 -11.71
C PHE A 48 25.11 13.12 -11.16
N VAL A 49 25.58 12.15 -10.36
CA VAL A 49 26.95 12.16 -9.82
C VAL A 49 27.99 12.02 -10.95
N GLY A 50 27.74 11.15 -11.92
CA GLY A 50 28.65 10.94 -13.06
C GLY A 50 28.83 12.18 -13.94
N ILE A 51 27.76 12.94 -14.18
CA ILE A 51 27.80 14.18 -14.98
C ILE A 51 28.31 15.35 -14.13
N GLY A 52 27.82 15.50 -12.89
CA GLY A 52 28.17 16.61 -12.00
C GLY A 52 29.61 16.59 -11.49
N GLY A 53 30.26 15.42 -11.42
CA GLY A 53 31.67 15.29 -11.06
C GLY A 53 32.65 15.83 -12.11
N ALA A 54 32.20 16.03 -13.36
CA ALA A 54 33.03 16.56 -14.45
C ALA A 54 33.00 18.10 -14.55
N SER A 55 31.97 18.76 -14.00
CA SER A 55 31.78 20.21 -14.10
C SER A 55 32.33 20.95 -12.86
N GLY A 56 33.55 21.47 -12.95
CA GLY A 56 34.26 22.16 -11.86
C GLY A 56 33.73 23.55 -11.45
N GLY A 57 32.43 23.84 -11.57
CA GLY A 57 31.84 25.17 -11.31
C GLY A 57 30.79 25.15 -10.19
N VAL A 58 31.21 25.24 -8.93
CA VAL A 58 30.35 25.02 -7.73
C VAL A 58 29.29 26.13 -7.51
N ALA A 59 29.49 27.34 -8.04
CA ALA A 59 28.69 28.53 -7.68
C ALA A 59 27.41 28.75 -8.54
N ASP A 60 27.45 28.47 -9.85
CA ASP A 60 26.25 28.54 -10.71
C ASP A 60 25.41 27.24 -10.70
N PHE A 61 26.05 26.15 -10.27
CA PHE A 61 25.45 24.82 -10.17
C PHE A 61 24.41 24.74 -9.05
N THR A 62 24.62 25.44 -7.93
CA THR A 62 23.74 25.37 -6.75
C THR A 62 22.43 26.14 -6.92
N SER A 63 22.40 27.24 -7.69
CA SER A 63 21.21 28.09 -7.81
C SER A 63 20.17 27.56 -8.82
N ARG A 64 20.60 26.94 -9.92
CA ARG A 64 19.70 26.41 -10.97
C ARG A 64 19.19 24.99 -10.69
N LEU A 65 19.95 24.20 -9.92
CA LEU A 65 19.59 22.80 -9.60
C LEU A 65 18.81 22.63 -8.29
N ALA A 66 18.77 23.62 -7.41
CA ALA A 66 18.14 23.48 -6.09
C ALA A 66 16.64 23.13 -6.17
N ILE A 67 15.88 23.80 -7.06
CA ILE A 67 14.43 23.60 -7.17
C ILE A 67 14.09 22.22 -7.75
N PRO A 68 14.65 21.79 -8.90
CA PRO A 68 14.37 20.46 -9.45
C PRO A 68 14.80 19.33 -8.51
N LEU A 69 15.96 19.46 -7.85
CA LEU A 69 16.47 18.46 -6.91
C LEU A 69 15.55 18.32 -5.68
N LEU A 70 15.09 19.44 -5.14
CA LEU A 70 14.12 19.45 -4.04
C LEU A 70 12.80 18.78 -4.46
N LEU A 71 12.36 19.00 -5.70
CA LEU A 71 11.16 18.36 -6.26
C LEU A 71 11.33 16.84 -6.37
N VAL A 72 12.49 16.35 -6.82
CA VAL A 72 12.83 14.92 -6.83
C VAL A 72 12.75 14.34 -5.41
N VAL A 73 13.39 14.98 -4.43
CA VAL A 73 13.44 14.49 -3.04
C VAL A 73 12.04 14.43 -2.44
N ILE A 74 11.20 15.45 -2.68
CA ILE A 74 9.81 15.46 -2.20
C ILE A 74 9.00 14.34 -2.86
N LEU A 75 9.08 14.17 -4.18
CA LEU A 75 8.35 13.10 -4.89
C LEU A 75 8.82 11.71 -4.45
N PHE A 76 10.11 11.56 -4.16
CA PHE A 76 10.69 10.33 -3.62
C PHE A 76 10.18 10.02 -2.23
N ALA A 77 10.25 10.99 -1.31
CA ALA A 77 9.74 10.85 0.05
C ALA A 77 8.23 10.56 0.06
N LEU A 78 7.44 11.25 -0.77
CA LEU A 78 6.00 11.01 -0.86
C LEU A 78 5.68 9.63 -1.44
N SER A 79 6.35 9.20 -2.52
CA SER A 79 6.14 7.87 -3.11
C SER A 79 6.42 6.76 -2.08
N LEU A 80 7.53 6.88 -1.33
CA LEU A 80 7.86 5.98 -0.22
C LEU A 80 6.84 6.03 0.91
N GLY A 81 6.44 7.23 1.34
CA GLY A 81 5.46 7.42 2.41
C GLY A 81 4.12 6.79 2.07
N TYR A 82 3.61 7.00 0.85
CA TYR A 82 2.37 6.38 0.39
C TYR A 82 2.47 4.85 0.34
N ALA A 83 3.56 4.29 -0.20
CA ALA A 83 3.72 2.84 -0.25
C ALA A 83 3.91 2.20 1.14
N MET A 84 4.63 2.84 2.06
CA MET A 84 4.72 2.38 3.46
C MET A 84 3.36 2.44 4.18
N SER A 85 2.57 3.48 3.92
CA SER A 85 1.24 3.62 4.52
C SER A 85 0.27 2.52 4.10
N VAL A 86 0.51 1.86 2.95
CA VAL A 86 -0.25 0.67 2.53
C VAL A 86 0.10 -0.52 3.42
N VAL A 87 1.38 -0.72 3.75
CA VAL A 87 1.81 -1.84 4.60
C VAL A 87 1.25 -1.71 6.02
N VAL A 88 1.30 -0.51 6.60
CA VAL A 88 0.85 -0.25 7.97
C VAL A 88 -0.67 -0.39 8.12
N TRP A 89 -1.45 0.16 7.18
CA TRP A 89 -2.92 0.14 7.28
C TRP A 89 -3.56 -1.25 7.10
N LEU A 90 -2.80 -2.20 6.56
CA LEU A 90 -3.26 -3.57 6.36
C LEU A 90 -2.95 -4.48 7.56
N GLU A 91 -2.30 -3.96 8.61
CA GLU A 91 -2.02 -4.70 9.85
C GLU A 91 -3.27 -4.83 10.75
N ASP A 92 -4.19 -3.85 10.69
CA ASP A 92 -5.40 -3.78 11.52
C ASP A 92 -6.63 -4.48 10.89
N VAL A 93 -6.45 -5.56 10.14
CA VAL A 93 -7.53 -6.22 9.37
C VAL A 93 -7.89 -7.57 9.98
N THR A 94 -9.17 -7.79 10.25
CA THR A 94 -9.67 -8.99 10.93
C THR A 94 -10.18 -10.00 9.90
N PHE A 95 -9.54 -11.18 9.81
CA PHE A 95 -9.86 -12.21 8.81
C PHE A 95 -10.32 -13.55 9.40
N SER A 96 -10.22 -13.69 10.72
CA SER A 96 -10.57 -14.93 11.40
C SER A 96 -11.46 -14.62 12.58
N PHE A 97 -12.51 -15.41 12.73
CA PHE A 97 -13.22 -15.51 13.99
C PHE A 97 -12.34 -16.26 14.97
N ASP A 98 -12.12 -15.68 16.15
CA ASP A 98 -11.28 -16.29 17.16
C ASP A 98 -12.05 -17.42 17.86
N GLY A 99 -11.43 -18.60 17.90
CA GLY A 99 -12.08 -19.84 18.37
C GLY A 99 -12.59 -19.77 19.82
N PRO A 100 -11.85 -19.20 20.77
CA PRO A 100 -12.30 -19.03 22.15
C PRO A 100 -13.55 -18.16 22.28
N THR A 101 -13.63 -17.06 21.53
CA THR A 101 -14.82 -16.18 21.50
C THR A 101 -16.01 -16.86 20.86
N MET A 102 -15.77 -17.73 19.86
CA MET A 102 -16.82 -18.60 19.29
C MET A 102 -17.43 -19.53 20.33
N PHE A 103 -16.62 -20.13 21.21
CA PHE A 103 -17.15 -21.01 22.26
C PHE A 103 -17.92 -20.24 23.34
N GLU A 104 -17.44 -19.07 23.78
CA GLU A 104 -18.13 -18.25 24.78
C GLU A 104 -19.51 -17.77 24.29
N ILE A 105 -19.59 -17.32 23.03
CA ILE A 105 -20.85 -16.84 22.44
C ILE A 105 -21.84 -18.00 22.20
N TYR A 106 -21.34 -19.20 21.88
CA TYR A 106 -22.17 -20.38 21.74
C TYR A 106 -22.79 -20.81 23.09
N ASP A 107 -21.99 -20.81 24.16
CA ASP A 107 -22.46 -21.11 25.52
C ASP A 107 -23.47 -20.06 26.04
N GLU A 108 -23.32 -18.80 25.64
CA GLU A 108 -24.20 -17.71 26.05
C GLU A 108 -25.55 -17.73 25.32
N LEU A 109 -25.57 -18.01 24.01
CA LEU A 109 -26.80 -18.01 23.21
C LEU A 109 -27.64 -19.28 23.39
N ASN A 110 -27.03 -20.44 23.66
CA ASN A 110 -27.71 -21.73 23.82
C ASN A 110 -28.70 -22.10 22.67
N ASP A 111 -28.58 -21.44 21.52
CA ASP A 111 -29.36 -21.64 20.30
C ASP A 111 -28.42 -21.58 19.09
N THR A 112 -28.33 -22.70 18.39
CA THR A 112 -27.44 -22.89 17.24
C THR A 112 -27.82 -21.99 16.06
N ASP A 113 -29.11 -21.70 15.84
CA ASP A 113 -29.53 -20.86 14.71
C ASP A 113 -29.25 -19.37 15.00
N ALA A 114 -29.44 -18.94 16.25
CA ALA A 114 -29.09 -17.59 16.68
C ALA A 114 -27.57 -17.34 16.65
N PHE A 115 -26.77 -18.36 17.00
CA PHE A 115 -25.31 -18.34 16.90
C PHE A 115 -24.83 -18.09 15.45
N TYR A 116 -25.27 -18.91 14.49
CA TYR A 116 -24.85 -18.75 13.09
C TYR A 116 -25.27 -17.41 12.50
N ARG A 117 -26.46 -16.92 12.87
CA ARG A 117 -26.96 -15.63 12.38
C ARG A 117 -26.10 -14.46 12.89
N LYS A 118 -25.76 -14.45 14.19
CA LYS A 118 -24.90 -13.40 14.77
C LYS A 118 -23.51 -13.40 14.13
N TYR A 119 -22.92 -14.58 13.94
CA TYR A 119 -21.61 -14.71 13.30
C TYR A 119 -21.60 -14.33 11.82
N ALA A 120 -22.68 -14.61 11.09
CA ALA A 120 -22.83 -14.14 9.72
C ALA A 120 -22.89 -12.60 9.65
N GLU A 121 -23.62 -11.97 10.58
CA GLU A 121 -23.74 -10.50 10.70
C GLU A 121 -22.39 -9.85 11.07
N ASP A 122 -21.69 -10.40 12.06
CA ASP A 122 -20.35 -9.94 12.45
C ASP A 122 -19.34 -10.11 11.30
N GLY A 123 -19.41 -11.22 10.57
CA GLY A 123 -18.57 -11.47 9.41
C GLY A 123 -18.80 -10.51 8.25
N GLU A 124 -20.04 -10.14 8.00
CA GLU A 124 -20.40 -9.16 6.98
C GLU A 124 -19.96 -7.74 7.39
N SER A 125 -20.04 -7.42 8.69
CA SER A 125 -19.48 -6.19 9.26
C SER A 125 -17.96 -6.12 9.07
N TYR A 126 -17.22 -7.17 9.45
CA TYR A 126 -15.77 -7.24 9.23
C TYR A 126 -15.41 -7.16 7.75
N PHE A 127 -16.16 -7.83 6.88
CA PHE A 127 -15.95 -7.76 5.43
C PHE A 127 -16.06 -6.32 4.92
N GLY A 128 -17.10 -5.59 5.32
CA GLY A 128 -17.31 -4.20 4.93
C GLY A 128 -16.20 -3.26 5.43
N GLU A 129 -15.78 -3.41 6.70
CA GLU A 129 -14.67 -2.64 7.25
C GLU A 129 -13.35 -2.92 6.53
N ASN A 130 -13.08 -4.19 6.23
CA ASN A 130 -11.90 -4.64 5.50
C ASN A 130 -11.89 -4.08 4.06
N GLU A 131 -13.04 -4.10 3.37
CA GLU A 131 -13.16 -3.60 2.00
C GLU A 131 -12.84 -2.10 1.92
N VAL A 132 -13.32 -1.30 2.89
CA VAL A 132 -12.99 0.13 2.96
C VAL A 132 -11.48 0.35 3.17
N LYS A 133 -10.84 -0.46 4.02
CA LYS A 133 -9.39 -0.38 4.24
C LYS A 133 -8.61 -0.78 2.99
N ILE A 134 -9.02 -1.87 2.32
CA ILE A 134 -8.41 -2.37 1.08
C ILE A 134 -8.53 -1.34 -0.05
N SER A 135 -9.71 -0.75 -0.25
CA SER A 135 -9.94 0.28 -1.26
C SER A 135 -9.06 1.51 -1.04
N LYS A 136 -8.92 1.97 0.21
CA LYS A 136 -8.00 3.07 0.55
C LYS A 136 -6.54 2.70 0.31
N ALA A 137 -6.15 1.47 0.62
CA ALA A 137 -4.80 0.95 0.36
C ALA A 137 -4.50 0.91 -1.15
N GLN A 138 -5.43 0.46 -1.99
CA GLN A 138 -5.31 0.50 -3.45
C GLN A 138 -5.11 1.92 -3.97
N HIS A 139 -5.91 2.88 -3.49
CA HIS A 139 -5.79 4.27 -3.90
C HIS A 139 -4.41 4.85 -3.53
N ARG A 140 -3.90 4.54 -2.34
CA ARG A 140 -2.56 4.96 -1.89
C ARG A 140 -1.44 4.33 -2.72
N LEU A 141 -1.59 3.06 -3.08
CA LEU A 141 -0.64 2.37 -3.95
C LEU A 141 -0.59 3.01 -5.33
N TRP A 142 -1.75 3.34 -5.88
CA TRP A 142 -1.85 4.09 -7.14
C TRP A 142 -1.15 5.46 -7.04
N MET A 143 -1.39 6.21 -5.95
CA MET A 143 -0.69 7.48 -5.71
C MET A 143 0.83 7.30 -5.58
N ALA A 144 1.29 6.26 -4.88
CA ALA A 144 2.71 5.95 -4.75
C ALA A 144 3.38 5.71 -6.11
N MET A 145 2.70 4.99 -7.01
CA MET A 145 3.15 4.75 -8.38
C MET A 145 3.18 6.04 -9.19
N VAL A 146 2.09 6.81 -9.20
CA VAL A 146 2.02 8.09 -9.94
C VAL A 146 3.14 9.04 -9.52
N LEU A 147 3.40 9.15 -8.21
CA LEU A 147 4.47 9.98 -7.67
C LEU A 147 5.86 9.43 -8.02
N GLY A 148 6.03 8.10 -8.00
CA GLY A 148 7.26 7.44 -8.43
C GLY A 148 7.60 7.75 -9.89
N TRP A 149 6.61 7.65 -10.78
CA TRP A 149 6.76 8.00 -12.20
C TRP A 149 6.93 9.50 -12.42
N GLY A 150 6.27 10.32 -11.60
CA GLY A 150 6.41 11.77 -11.60
C GLY A 150 7.84 12.25 -11.38
N GLN A 151 8.70 11.44 -10.74
CA GLN A 151 10.13 11.77 -10.54
C GLN A 151 10.91 11.84 -11.84
N ILE A 152 10.47 11.18 -12.90
CA ILE A 152 11.19 11.14 -14.19
C ILE A 152 11.29 12.55 -14.81
N ILE A 153 10.24 13.36 -14.67
CA ILE A 153 10.19 14.72 -15.23
C ILE A 153 11.27 15.62 -14.61
N PRO A 154 11.34 15.83 -13.27
CA PRO A 154 12.38 16.65 -12.67
C PRO A 154 13.78 16.03 -12.84
N TRP A 155 13.92 14.70 -12.88
CA TRP A 155 15.21 14.09 -13.24
C TRP A 155 15.66 14.45 -14.66
N SER A 156 14.74 14.45 -15.62
CA SER A 156 15.06 14.81 -17.01
C SER A 156 15.45 16.28 -17.15
N THR A 157 14.82 17.19 -16.41
CA THR A 157 15.18 18.61 -16.43
C THR A 157 16.54 18.85 -15.80
N ILE A 158 16.87 18.15 -14.71
CA ILE A 158 18.19 18.17 -14.08
C ILE A 158 19.27 17.72 -15.09
N ILE A 159 19.11 16.54 -15.68
CA ILE A 159 20.10 15.99 -16.63
C ILE A 159 20.27 16.93 -17.83
N ARG A 160 19.15 17.43 -18.39
CA ARG A 160 19.19 18.38 -19.51
C ARG A 160 19.96 19.64 -19.12
N SER A 161 19.70 20.19 -17.93
CA SER A 161 20.38 21.41 -17.47
C SER A 161 21.89 21.24 -17.32
N MET A 162 22.38 20.00 -17.12
CA MET A 162 23.80 19.69 -17.01
C MET A 162 24.50 19.46 -18.36
N LEU A 163 23.79 18.95 -19.37
CA LEU A 163 24.37 18.67 -20.69
C LEU A 163 24.62 19.93 -21.54
N PHE A 164 23.96 21.05 -21.21
CA PHE A 164 24.05 22.32 -21.94
C PHE A 164 24.84 23.41 -21.18
N VAL A 165 25.62 23.02 -20.17
CA VAL A 165 26.62 23.85 -19.46
C VAL A 165 28.01 23.39 -19.89
#